data_AF-A0A9E2LEC4-F1
#
_entry.id   AF-A0A9E2LEC4-F1
#
_cell.length_a   1.000
_cell.length_b   1.000
_cell.length_c   1.000
_cell.angle_alpha   90.00
_cell.angle_beta   90.00
_cell.angle_gamma   90.00
#
_symmetry.space_group_name_H-M   'P 1'
#
loop_
_entity.id
_entity.type
_entity.pdbx_description
1 polymer ?
#
loop_
_entity_poly.entity_id
_entity_poly.type
_entity_poly.pdbx_seq_one_letter_code
_entity_poly.pdbx_strand_id
1 'polypeptide(L)'
;MKIFKNLLLMTAIFCSSAACDDGDGSNNVNNVNNINNVNNINNINNATCGDSAIGGEEVCDGTALGAATCASEGFVDGTLACRADCTGYDTSACNGTPGDYGFEFRRPQTRTLTCTQLQLNETRDVEFRDADQICTFVYGGRSGFLYFQATPAVCETLMSDIAVYNTVGWISFDGQVTSLSSPNYDWGSNHHNDWFTFLEQDVTYTYSHSSLGMGWRACFPMDCLQVFDANNQFIEDGCTTDRTLPIVCNPILDDGTFAPLVDTFEKCEGDPNL
;
A
#
# COMPACT_ATOMS: atom_id res chain seq x y z
N MET A 1 -22.78 -27.55 -94.10
CA MET A 1 -23.46 -28.75 -94.65
C MET A 1 -24.31 -29.36 -93.53
N LYS A 2 -25.65 -29.29 -93.67
CA LYS A 2 -26.76 -30.03 -92.97
C LYS A 2 -26.74 -30.08 -91.42
N ILE A 3 -27.56 -29.32 -90.67
CA ILE A 3 -29.02 -29.45 -90.36
C ILE A 3 -29.43 -30.86 -89.89
N PHE A 4 -30.01 -30.98 -88.67
CA PHE A 4 -31.21 -31.75 -88.25
C PHE A 4 -31.45 -31.50 -86.73
N LYS A 5 -32.32 -30.56 -86.29
CA LYS A 5 -33.74 -30.72 -85.85
C LYS A 5 -34.10 -32.08 -85.23
N ASN A 6 -34.49 -32.10 -83.95
CA ASN A 6 -35.72 -32.78 -83.52
C ASN A 6 -36.27 -32.31 -82.16
N LEU A 7 -37.60 -32.27 -82.14
CA LEU A 7 -38.54 -31.68 -81.17
C LEU A 7 -39.43 -32.82 -80.65
N LEU A 8 -39.68 -32.91 -79.34
CA LEU A 8 -40.87 -33.56 -78.71
C LEU A 8 -40.82 -33.24 -77.19
N LEU A 9 -41.72 -32.48 -76.55
CA LEU A 9 -43.17 -32.51 -76.31
C LEU A 9 -43.52 -33.02 -74.88
N MET A 10 -44.02 -32.08 -74.07
CA MET A 10 -44.97 -32.15 -72.93
C MET A 10 -44.86 -33.25 -71.84
N THR A 11 -44.94 -32.82 -70.56
CA THR A 11 -46.16 -32.96 -69.71
C THR A 11 -46.02 -32.17 -68.41
N ALA A 12 -47.11 -31.51 -67.99
CA ALA A 12 -47.25 -30.70 -66.79
C ALA A 12 -47.64 -31.56 -65.56
N ILE A 13 -47.18 -31.19 -64.37
CA ILE A 13 -47.81 -31.58 -63.10
C ILE A 13 -47.99 -30.33 -62.25
N PHE A 14 -49.27 -29.97 -62.08
CA PHE A 14 -49.77 -29.05 -61.07
C PHE A 14 -49.59 -29.68 -59.68
N CYS A 15 -49.05 -28.91 -58.73
CA CYS A 15 -49.40 -29.07 -57.32
C CYS A 15 -49.51 -27.69 -56.70
N SER A 16 -50.75 -27.24 -56.53
CA SER A 16 -51.13 -26.08 -55.73
C SER A 16 -51.32 -26.53 -54.29
N SER A 17 -50.49 -26.02 -53.38
CA SER A 17 -50.73 -26.03 -51.94
C SER A 17 -50.60 -24.61 -51.41
N ALA A 18 -51.66 -24.13 -50.76
CA ALA A 18 -51.75 -22.84 -50.11
C ALA A 18 -51.05 -22.84 -48.74
N ALA A 19 -50.54 -21.65 -48.36
CA ALA A 19 -50.02 -21.20 -47.06
C ALA A 19 -48.77 -21.94 -46.53
N CYS A 20 -47.71 -21.27 -46.06
CA CYS A 20 -47.68 -20.30 -44.96
C CYS A 20 -46.91 -19.02 -45.29
N ASP A 21 -47.44 -17.89 -44.83
CA ASP A 21 -46.72 -16.63 -44.63
C ASP A 21 -45.98 -16.72 -43.29
N ASP A 22 -44.67 -16.96 -43.33
CA ASP A 22 -43.81 -16.75 -42.17
C ASP A 22 -43.18 -15.38 -42.34
N GLY A 23 -43.91 -14.36 -41.89
CA GLY A 23 -43.31 -13.10 -41.55
C GLY A 23 -42.28 -13.33 -40.45
N ASP A 24 -41.01 -13.18 -40.79
CA ASP A 24 -40.10 -12.48 -39.90
C ASP A 24 -39.09 -11.72 -40.74
N GLY A 25 -38.98 -10.42 -40.43
CA GLY A 25 -37.85 -9.64 -40.90
C GLY A 25 -36.61 -10.41 -40.50
N SER A 26 -35.73 -10.68 -41.47
CA SER A 26 -34.46 -11.33 -41.20
C SER A 26 -33.60 -10.38 -40.36
N ASN A 27 -33.85 -10.30 -39.06
CA ASN A 27 -32.80 -9.99 -38.12
C ASN A 27 -31.82 -11.15 -38.30
N ASN A 28 -30.74 -10.86 -39.02
CA ASN A 28 -29.67 -11.78 -39.28
C ASN A 28 -29.05 -12.17 -37.92
N VAL A 29 -29.59 -13.24 -37.34
CA VAL A 29 -29.13 -13.84 -36.07
C VAL A 29 -27.71 -14.39 -36.20
N ASN A 30 -27.11 -14.35 -37.40
CA ASN A 30 -25.74 -14.79 -37.67
C ASN A 30 -24.74 -13.63 -37.66
N ASN A 31 -25.13 -12.42 -37.22
CA ASN A 31 -24.27 -11.24 -37.17
C ASN A 31 -23.96 -10.78 -35.74
N VAL A 32 -23.96 -11.72 -34.78
CA VAL A 32 -23.38 -11.51 -33.47
C VAL A 32 -21.87 -11.37 -33.73
N ASN A 33 -21.29 -10.18 -33.53
CA ASN A 33 -19.84 -9.86 -33.62
C ASN A 33 -19.32 -9.30 -34.96
N ASN A 34 -20.12 -8.58 -35.75
CA ASN A 34 -19.60 -7.89 -36.94
C ASN A 34 -19.14 -6.47 -36.64
N ILE A 35 -17.83 -6.24 -36.80
CA ILE A 35 -17.13 -4.96 -36.62
C ILE A 35 -17.75 -3.82 -37.45
N ASN A 36 -18.39 -4.11 -38.58
CA ASN A 36 -18.99 -3.10 -39.46
C ASN A 36 -20.44 -2.75 -39.10
N ASN A 37 -21.01 -3.34 -38.04
CA ASN A 37 -22.42 -3.15 -37.64
C ASN A 37 -22.53 -2.43 -36.28
N VAL A 38 -21.91 -1.25 -36.16
CA VAL A 38 -21.81 -0.45 -34.92
C VAL A 38 -23.13 0.14 -34.41
N ASN A 39 -24.25 -0.02 -35.14
CA ASN A 39 -25.55 0.54 -34.75
C ASN A 39 -26.56 -0.54 -34.29
N ASN A 40 -26.10 -1.75 -33.98
CA ASN A 40 -26.96 -2.83 -33.49
C ASN A 40 -26.75 -3.03 -31.99
N ILE A 41 -27.85 -2.94 -31.23
CA ILE A 41 -27.91 -3.11 -29.76
C ILE A 41 -27.45 -4.52 -29.32
N ASN A 42 -27.47 -5.51 -30.23
CA ASN A 42 -27.00 -6.87 -29.99
C ASN A 42 -25.54 -7.11 -30.45
N ASN A 43 -24.80 -6.07 -30.83
CA ASN A 43 -23.40 -6.19 -31.25
C ASN A 43 -22.46 -5.93 -30.06
N ILE A 44 -21.80 -6.99 -29.56
CA ILE A 44 -20.81 -6.88 -28.48
C ILE A 44 -19.55 -6.08 -28.85
N ASN A 45 -19.39 -5.70 -30.13
CA ASN A 45 -18.32 -4.78 -30.56
C ASN A 45 -18.70 -3.30 -30.42
N ASN A 46 -19.95 -2.98 -30.04
CA ASN A 46 -20.40 -1.61 -29.78
C ASN A 46 -20.21 -1.28 -28.29
N ALA A 47 -18.96 -1.18 -27.84
CA ALA A 47 -18.63 -0.72 -26.50
C ALA A 47 -19.22 0.68 -26.28
N THR A 48 -20.15 0.79 -25.34
CA THR A 48 -20.82 2.05 -25.02
C THR A 48 -20.70 2.30 -23.53
N CYS A 49 -19.84 3.25 -23.16
CA CYS A 49 -19.64 3.59 -21.76
C CYS A 49 -20.95 3.99 -21.06
N GLY A 50 -21.22 3.36 -19.93
CA GLY A 50 -22.43 3.49 -19.14
C GLY A 50 -23.49 2.41 -19.42
N ASP A 51 -23.17 1.35 -20.17
CA ASP A 51 -24.08 0.22 -20.41
C ASP A 51 -23.98 -0.90 -19.36
N SER A 52 -23.12 -0.71 -18.34
CA SER A 52 -22.88 -1.62 -17.23
C SER A 52 -22.25 -2.97 -17.62
N ALA A 53 -21.66 -3.07 -18.81
CA ALA A 53 -20.87 -4.21 -19.24
C ALA A 53 -19.52 -3.73 -19.79
N ILE A 54 -18.46 -4.50 -19.56
CA ILE A 54 -17.15 -4.17 -20.15
C ILE A 54 -17.13 -4.72 -21.58
N GLY A 55 -17.04 -3.83 -22.58
CA GLY A 55 -16.97 -4.18 -24.00
C GLY A 55 -15.83 -3.48 -24.75
N GLY A 56 -15.42 -4.05 -25.89
CA GLY A 56 -14.45 -3.41 -26.81
C GLY A 56 -13.15 -2.94 -26.14
N GLU A 57 -12.95 -1.61 -26.10
CA GLU A 57 -11.75 -0.94 -25.56
C GLU A 57 -11.95 -0.38 -24.15
N GLU A 58 -13.10 -0.64 -23.51
CA GLU A 58 -13.36 -0.17 -22.15
C GLU A 58 -12.50 -0.91 -21.12
N VAL A 59 -11.97 -0.14 -20.16
CA VAL A 59 -11.23 -0.71 -19.03
C VAL A 59 -12.20 -1.19 -17.95
N CYS A 60 -13.34 -0.51 -17.81
CA CYS A 60 -14.42 -0.78 -16.87
C CYS A 60 -15.71 -0.09 -17.36
N ASP A 61 -16.86 -0.42 -16.76
CA ASP A 61 -18.12 0.33 -16.98
C ASP A 61 -18.97 0.35 -15.71
N GLY A 62 -19.20 1.54 -15.13
CA GLY A 62 -20.00 1.70 -13.93
C GLY A 62 -19.44 0.88 -12.75
N THR A 63 -20.17 -0.15 -12.32
CA THR A 63 -19.72 -1.10 -11.28
C THR A 63 -19.05 -2.35 -11.85
N ALA A 64 -19.04 -2.52 -13.17
CA ALA A 64 -18.31 -3.59 -13.84
C ALA A 64 -16.83 -3.19 -13.92
N LEU A 65 -16.05 -3.63 -12.91
CA LEU A 65 -14.61 -3.35 -12.79
C LEU A 65 -13.74 -4.53 -13.24
N GLY A 66 -14.36 -5.60 -13.75
CA GLY A 66 -13.66 -6.84 -14.06
C GLY A 66 -13.06 -7.48 -12.81
N ALA A 67 -11.76 -7.74 -12.83
CA ALA A 67 -10.99 -8.24 -11.69
C ALA A 67 -10.23 -7.13 -10.94
N ALA A 68 -10.38 -5.87 -11.36
CA ALA A 68 -9.65 -4.78 -10.76
C ALA A 68 -10.22 -4.42 -9.39
N THR A 69 -9.32 -4.08 -8.49
CA THR A 69 -9.57 -3.67 -7.11
C THR A 69 -8.64 -2.51 -6.80
N CYS A 70 -8.89 -1.78 -5.71
CA CYS A 70 -7.90 -0.81 -5.23
C CYS A 70 -6.51 -1.48 -5.06
N ALA A 71 -6.47 -2.74 -4.60
CA ALA A 71 -5.23 -3.52 -4.50
C ALA A 71 -4.53 -3.77 -5.85
N SER A 72 -5.25 -4.01 -6.94
CA SER A 72 -4.62 -4.20 -8.27
C SER A 72 -4.09 -2.89 -8.84
N GLU A 73 -4.69 -1.75 -8.47
CA GLU A 73 -4.28 -0.41 -8.89
C GLU A 73 -3.16 0.19 -8.00
N GLY A 74 -2.61 -0.59 -7.06
CA GLY A 74 -1.49 -0.19 -6.21
C GLY A 74 -1.86 0.42 -4.86
N PHE A 75 -3.13 0.30 -4.45
CA PHE A 75 -3.63 0.77 -3.15
C PHE A 75 -3.74 -0.40 -2.15
N VAL A 76 -4.04 -0.10 -0.87
CA VAL A 76 -4.22 -1.12 0.17
C VAL A 76 -5.67 -1.58 0.25
N ASP A 77 -6.63 -0.65 0.29
CA ASP A 77 -8.07 -0.95 0.36
C ASP A 77 -8.94 0.15 -0.30
N GLY A 78 -10.24 0.12 -0.04
CA GLY A 78 -11.20 1.14 -0.50
C GLY A 78 -12.16 0.63 -1.57
N THR A 79 -12.86 1.58 -2.21
CA THR A 79 -13.82 1.28 -3.28
C THR A 79 -13.29 1.84 -4.60
N LEU A 80 -12.93 0.95 -5.53
CA LEU A 80 -12.54 1.32 -6.88
C LEU A 80 -13.80 1.66 -7.67
N ALA A 81 -13.77 2.74 -8.45
CA ALA A 81 -14.86 3.11 -9.35
C ALA A 81 -14.36 3.16 -10.79
N CYS A 82 -15.28 3.10 -11.74
CA CYS A 82 -14.96 3.38 -13.14
C CYS A 82 -15.08 4.88 -13.43
N ARG A 83 -14.17 5.43 -14.23
CA ARG A 83 -14.31 6.82 -14.71
C ARG A 83 -15.53 6.94 -15.61
N ALA A 84 -16.10 8.15 -15.66
CA ALA A 84 -17.27 8.45 -16.48
C ALA A 84 -17.04 8.28 -18.01
N ASP A 85 -15.79 8.17 -18.46
CA ASP A 85 -15.42 7.91 -19.85
C ASP A 85 -14.99 6.46 -20.12
N CYS A 86 -15.01 5.59 -19.11
CA CYS A 86 -14.64 4.17 -19.19
C CYS A 86 -13.19 3.89 -19.66
N THR A 87 -12.36 4.93 -19.77
CA THR A 87 -10.95 4.81 -20.23
C THR A 87 -9.99 4.38 -19.13
N GLY A 88 -10.46 4.28 -17.89
CA GLY A 88 -9.66 3.88 -16.74
C GLY A 88 -10.43 3.94 -15.43
N TYR A 89 -9.75 3.61 -14.35
CA TYR A 89 -10.34 3.60 -13.01
C TYR A 89 -10.25 4.96 -12.31
N ASP A 90 -11.26 5.25 -11.50
CA ASP A 90 -11.26 6.33 -10.52
C ASP A 90 -10.84 5.73 -9.17
N THR A 91 -9.66 6.12 -8.73
CA THR A 91 -9.03 5.66 -7.49
C THR A 91 -9.21 6.66 -6.34
N SER A 92 -10.04 7.69 -6.49
CA SER A 92 -10.24 8.73 -5.46
C SER A 92 -10.85 8.21 -4.16
N ALA A 93 -11.52 7.05 -4.20
CA ALA A 93 -12.07 6.34 -3.04
C ALA A 93 -11.27 5.06 -2.69
N CYS A 94 -10.09 4.87 -3.28
CA CYS A 94 -9.11 3.89 -2.87
C CYS A 94 -8.15 4.49 -1.84
N ASN A 95 -7.72 3.69 -0.86
CA ASN A 95 -6.81 4.13 0.20
C ASN A 95 -5.47 3.39 0.08
N GLY A 96 -4.35 4.11 0.20
CA GLY A 96 -3.03 3.50 0.35
C GLY A 96 -2.13 3.40 -0.90
N THR A 97 -2.03 4.45 -1.73
CA THR A 97 -0.84 4.74 -2.58
C THR A 97 0.01 5.83 -1.92
N PRO A 98 1.35 5.89 -2.09
CA PRO A 98 2.36 6.53 -1.22
C PRO A 98 1.93 7.25 0.09
N GLY A 99 0.87 6.79 0.76
CA GLY A 99 0.10 7.47 1.81
C GLY A 99 -0.33 8.92 1.54
N ASP A 100 -1.33 9.39 2.30
CA ASP A 100 -1.43 10.81 2.73
C ASP A 100 -0.12 11.33 3.38
N TYR A 101 0.81 10.41 3.64
CA TYR A 101 2.09 10.56 4.29
C TYR A 101 3.26 10.84 3.31
N GLY A 102 3.12 10.57 2.01
CA GLY A 102 4.16 10.78 0.99
C GLY A 102 5.22 9.67 0.86
N PHE A 103 5.10 8.54 1.57
CA PHE A 103 6.07 7.44 1.58
C PHE A 103 5.56 6.16 0.89
N GLU A 104 6.46 5.44 0.23
CA GLU A 104 6.27 4.02 -0.06
C GLU A 104 6.84 3.19 1.10
N PHE A 105 5.97 2.44 1.77
CA PHE A 105 6.37 1.60 2.89
C PHE A 105 6.95 0.26 2.41
N ARG A 106 8.16 -0.06 2.87
CA ARG A 106 8.74 -1.39 2.73
C ARG A 106 7.94 -2.40 3.54
N ARG A 107 7.80 -3.62 3.01
CA ARG A 107 7.32 -4.79 3.75
C ARG A 107 8.48 -5.34 4.61
N PRO A 108 8.45 -5.20 5.95
CA PRO A 108 9.52 -5.63 6.83
C PRO A 108 9.75 -7.15 6.73
N GLN A 109 11.00 -7.58 6.86
CA GLN A 109 11.37 -8.99 6.77
C GLN A 109 12.15 -9.45 8.00
N THR A 110 12.12 -10.77 8.25
CA THR A 110 13.05 -11.42 9.17
C THR A 110 14.38 -11.66 8.48
N ARG A 111 15.48 -11.35 9.16
CA ARG A 111 16.86 -11.47 8.71
C ARG A 111 17.64 -12.34 9.67
N THR A 112 18.39 -13.29 9.13
CA THR A 112 19.29 -14.14 9.91
C THR A 112 20.68 -13.50 9.94
N LEU A 113 21.18 -13.19 11.14
CA LEU A 113 22.53 -12.72 11.37
C LEU A 113 23.31 -13.75 12.17
N THR A 114 24.60 -13.93 11.85
CA THR A 114 25.49 -14.77 12.64
C THR A 114 26.09 -13.94 13.78
N CYS A 115 25.74 -14.30 15.01
CA CYS A 115 26.23 -13.70 16.24
C CYS A 115 27.43 -14.50 16.76
N THR A 116 28.46 -13.83 17.28
CA THR A 116 29.63 -14.50 17.88
C THR A 116 29.67 -14.23 19.37
N GLN A 117 29.39 -15.23 20.20
CA GLN A 117 29.48 -15.09 21.65
C GLN A 117 30.94 -14.89 22.08
N LEU A 118 31.30 -13.64 22.40
CA LEU A 118 32.70 -13.24 22.69
C LEU A 118 33.38 -14.08 23.78
N GLN A 119 32.63 -14.63 24.73
CA GLN A 119 33.15 -15.40 25.85
C GLN A 119 33.44 -16.88 25.52
N LEU A 120 32.72 -17.45 24.56
CA LEU A 120 32.84 -18.86 24.17
C LEU A 120 33.46 -19.03 22.77
N ASN A 121 33.60 -17.94 22.01
CA ASN A 121 34.02 -17.95 20.61
C ASN A 121 33.17 -18.91 19.77
N GLU A 122 31.89 -19.03 20.12
CA GLU A 122 30.88 -19.83 19.44
C GLU A 122 30.01 -18.91 18.60
N THR A 123 29.71 -19.33 17.36
CA THR A 123 28.82 -18.61 16.47
C THR A 123 27.45 -19.25 16.43
N ARG A 124 26.41 -18.43 16.44
CA ARG A 124 25.01 -18.85 16.36
C ARG A 124 24.24 -17.95 15.41
N ASP A 125 23.38 -18.55 14.61
CA ASP A 125 22.47 -17.79 13.76
C ASP A 125 21.26 -17.34 14.59
N VAL A 126 20.93 -16.05 14.46
CA VAL A 126 19.85 -15.38 15.18
C VAL A 126 19.00 -14.62 14.20
N GLU A 127 17.69 -14.74 14.37
CA GLU A 127 16.71 -14.01 13.57
C GLU A 127 16.39 -12.67 14.22
N PHE A 128 16.53 -11.60 13.45
CA PHE A 128 16.11 -10.25 13.80
C PHE A 128 15.12 -9.77 12.76
N ARG A 129 14.12 -8.98 13.18
CA ARG A 129 13.14 -8.39 12.25
C ARG A 129 13.53 -6.96 11.91
N ASP A 130 13.21 -6.55 10.70
CA ASP A 130 13.19 -5.14 10.30
C ASP A 130 12.29 -4.33 11.25
N ALA A 131 12.83 -3.23 11.76
CA ALA A 131 12.17 -2.36 12.73
C ALA A 131 11.73 -1.05 12.07
N ASP A 132 10.93 -1.17 11.00
CA ASP A 132 10.41 -0.04 10.25
C ASP A 132 9.26 0.61 11.00
N GLN A 133 9.21 1.94 11.01
CA GLN A 133 8.24 2.70 11.78
C GLN A 133 7.75 3.92 11.00
N ILE A 134 6.48 4.23 11.19
CA ILE A 134 5.84 5.48 10.75
C ILE A 134 5.46 6.27 11.99
N CYS A 135 5.84 7.54 12.02
CA CYS A 135 5.60 8.42 13.16
C CYS A 135 5.02 9.77 12.75
N THR A 136 4.29 10.41 13.65
CA THR A 136 3.96 11.84 13.55
C THR A 136 5.16 12.70 13.91
N PHE A 137 5.29 13.86 13.30
CA PHE A 137 6.24 14.90 13.69
C PHE A 137 5.48 16.19 14.00
N VAL A 138 5.68 16.77 15.19
CA VAL A 138 5.13 18.09 15.55
C VAL A 138 6.17 18.85 16.38
N TYR A 139 6.80 19.87 15.80
CA TYR A 139 7.74 20.74 16.51
C TYR A 139 7.92 22.08 15.80
N GLY A 140 8.13 23.16 16.55
CA GLY A 140 8.43 24.47 15.96
C GLY A 140 7.35 25.02 15.02
N GLY A 141 6.08 24.66 15.24
CA GLY A 141 4.95 25.05 14.37
C GLY A 141 4.85 24.28 13.05
N ARG A 142 5.68 23.24 12.86
CA ARG A 142 5.61 22.33 11.71
C ARG A 142 4.96 21.03 12.13
N SER A 143 4.13 20.47 11.26
CA SER A 143 3.52 19.16 11.43
C SER A 143 3.73 18.31 10.19
N GLY A 144 4.06 17.04 10.38
CA GLY A 144 4.35 16.13 9.29
C GLY A 144 4.45 14.70 9.75
N PHE A 145 5.10 13.88 8.94
CA PHE A 145 5.27 12.46 9.19
C PHE A 145 6.70 12.04 8.96
N LEU A 146 7.13 11.03 9.69
CA LEU A 146 8.44 10.39 9.57
C LEU A 146 8.24 8.94 9.20
N TYR A 147 9.02 8.48 8.24
CA TYR A 147 9.15 7.07 7.96
C TYR A 147 10.62 6.69 8.04
N PHE A 148 10.94 5.66 8.79
CA PHE A 148 12.30 5.13 8.81
C PHE A 148 12.32 3.62 8.68
N GLN A 149 13.40 3.14 8.07
CA GLN A 149 13.71 1.74 7.89
C GLN A 149 14.94 1.40 8.71
N ALA A 150 14.78 0.50 9.67
CA ALA A 150 15.88 -0.04 10.46
C ALA A 150 16.12 -1.49 10.03
N THR A 151 17.29 -1.72 9.43
CA THR A 151 17.69 -2.99 8.85
C THR A 151 18.75 -3.65 9.73
N PRO A 152 18.48 -4.80 10.38
CA PRO A 152 19.50 -5.55 11.10
C PRO A 152 20.71 -5.79 10.18
N ALA A 153 21.88 -5.31 10.59
CA ALA A 153 23.09 -5.31 9.76
C ALA A 153 24.23 -6.10 10.41
N VAL A 154 24.40 -5.94 11.72
CA VAL A 154 25.44 -6.63 12.49
C VAL A 154 24.81 -7.19 13.75
N CYS A 155 25.26 -8.37 14.18
CA CYS A 155 24.91 -8.90 15.48
C CYS A 155 26.10 -8.75 16.44
N GLU A 156 25.89 -7.99 17.50
CA GLU A 156 26.82 -7.88 18.63
C GLU A 156 26.33 -8.74 19.78
N THR A 157 27.25 -9.40 20.49
CA THR A 157 26.91 -10.16 21.69
C THR A 157 27.58 -9.54 22.90
N LEU A 158 26.79 -9.25 23.94
CA LEU A 158 27.33 -8.88 25.25
C LEU A 158 26.75 -9.81 26.32
N MET A 159 25.63 -9.41 26.92
CA MET A 159 24.83 -10.26 27.82
C MET A 159 23.67 -10.96 27.07
N SER A 160 23.39 -10.53 25.84
CA SER A 160 22.42 -11.09 24.91
C SER A 160 22.88 -10.79 23.47
N ASP A 161 22.23 -11.39 22.48
CA ASP A 161 22.40 -11.06 21.06
C ASP A 161 21.63 -9.78 20.73
N ILE A 162 22.31 -8.82 20.13
CA ILE A 162 21.80 -7.48 19.87
C ILE A 162 22.06 -7.16 18.40
N ALA A 163 21.03 -6.75 17.68
CA ALA A 163 21.20 -6.24 16.33
C ALA A 163 21.62 -4.76 16.36
N VAL A 164 22.64 -4.44 15.59
CA VAL A 164 22.96 -3.08 15.15
C VAL A 164 22.32 -2.86 13.79
N TYR A 165 21.63 -1.74 13.64
CA TYR A 165 20.77 -1.48 12.49
C TYR A 165 21.42 -0.48 11.52
N ASN A 166 21.40 -0.81 10.23
CA ASN A 166 21.54 0.20 9.19
C ASN A 166 20.21 0.94 9.06
N THR A 167 20.25 2.25 9.26
CA THR A 167 19.04 3.06 9.33
C THR A 167 19.02 4.07 8.19
N VAL A 168 17.88 4.17 7.51
CA VAL A 168 17.56 5.23 6.56
C VAL A 168 16.20 5.79 6.93
N GLY A 169 15.94 7.06 6.65
CA GLY A 169 14.66 7.65 6.98
C GLY A 169 14.36 8.90 6.16
N TRP A 170 13.09 9.27 6.21
CA TRP A 170 12.51 10.36 5.46
C TRP A 170 11.50 11.11 6.32
N ILE A 171 11.36 12.40 6.07
CA ILE A 171 10.33 13.25 6.66
C ILE A 171 9.47 13.85 5.55
N SER A 172 8.18 14.00 5.84
CA SER A 172 7.18 14.52 4.91
C SER A 172 6.46 15.70 5.54
N PHE A 173 6.44 16.82 4.82
CA PHE A 173 5.63 17.98 5.14
C PHE A 173 4.73 18.30 3.95
N ASP A 174 3.42 18.33 4.17
CA ASP A 174 2.42 18.58 3.12
C ASP A 174 2.61 17.67 1.88
N GLY A 175 3.01 16.41 2.11
CA GLY A 175 3.29 15.42 1.07
C GLY A 175 4.64 15.58 0.35
N GLN A 176 5.43 16.61 0.67
CA GLN A 176 6.80 16.73 0.18
C GLN A 176 7.78 15.98 1.07
N VAL A 177 8.46 15.01 0.48
CA VAL A 177 9.39 14.12 1.18
C VAL A 177 10.85 14.56 1.01
N THR A 178 11.57 14.60 2.12
CA THR A 178 13.02 14.79 2.18
C THR A 178 13.69 13.66 2.96
N SER A 179 14.94 13.33 2.62
CA SER A 179 15.72 12.34 3.36
C SER A 179 16.27 12.94 4.66
N LEU A 180 16.24 12.15 5.74
CA LEU A 180 16.83 12.51 7.02
C LEU A 180 18.35 12.43 6.97
N SER A 181 19.02 13.32 7.70
CA SER A 181 20.47 13.28 7.87
C SER A 181 20.83 12.46 9.12
N SER A 182 21.83 11.58 8.99
CA SER A 182 22.33 10.73 10.08
C SER A 182 21.25 9.99 10.90
N PRO A 183 20.25 9.35 10.27
CA PRO A 183 19.25 8.60 11.01
C PRO A 183 19.91 7.42 11.73
N ASN A 184 19.56 7.19 12.99
CA ASN A 184 20.06 6.07 13.77
C ASN A 184 18.97 5.50 14.67
N TYR A 185 18.85 4.17 14.66
CA TYR A 185 17.89 3.42 15.44
C TYR A 185 18.61 2.44 16.36
N ASP A 186 18.15 2.32 17.59
CA ASP A 186 18.59 1.32 18.55
C ASP A 186 17.36 0.63 19.14
N TRP A 187 17.38 -0.70 19.21
CA TRP A 187 16.26 -1.51 19.70
C TRP A 187 16.09 -1.48 21.23
N GLY A 188 17.08 -1.00 21.98
CA GLY A 188 17.00 -1.02 23.44
C GLY A 188 17.13 -2.43 24.03
N SER A 189 17.86 -3.32 23.35
CA SER A 189 18.19 -4.68 23.80
C SER A 189 16.96 -5.47 24.27
N ASN A 190 17.08 -6.32 25.29
CA ASN A 190 15.98 -7.13 25.84
C ASN A 190 14.96 -6.33 26.67
N HIS A 191 15.21 -5.05 26.93
CA HIS A 191 14.30 -4.13 27.61
C HIS A 191 13.34 -3.45 26.64
N HIS A 192 13.69 -3.41 25.34
CA HIS A 192 12.90 -2.78 24.28
C HIS A 192 12.65 -1.29 24.57
N ASN A 193 13.65 -0.61 25.15
CA ASN A 193 13.64 0.84 25.32
C ASN A 193 14.24 1.50 24.07
N ASP A 194 13.69 1.16 22.91
CA ASP A 194 14.18 1.60 21.61
C ASP A 194 14.11 3.12 21.45
N TRP A 195 14.97 3.66 20.60
CA TRP A 195 14.98 5.09 20.28
C TRP A 195 15.41 5.31 18.83
N PHE A 196 15.00 6.45 18.29
CA PHE A 196 15.38 6.87 16.95
C PHE A 196 15.87 8.31 16.98
N THR A 197 16.99 8.60 16.31
CA THR A 197 17.49 9.96 16.17
C THR A 197 17.72 10.34 14.72
N PHE A 198 17.64 11.63 14.42
CA PHE A 198 18.04 12.20 13.15
C PHE A 198 18.41 13.67 13.31
N LEU A 199 19.20 14.16 12.36
CA LEU A 199 19.58 15.56 12.24
C LEU A 199 18.74 16.24 11.15
N GLU A 200 18.21 17.41 11.47
CA GLU A 200 17.50 18.28 10.53
C GLU A 200 17.84 19.74 10.88
N GLN A 201 18.45 20.49 9.95
CA GLN A 201 18.82 21.90 10.13
C GLN A 201 19.66 22.19 11.41
N ASP A 202 20.69 21.38 11.67
CA ASP A 202 21.55 21.47 12.87
C ASP A 202 20.84 21.23 14.22
N VAL A 203 19.62 20.70 14.18
CA VAL A 203 18.85 20.27 15.34
C VAL A 203 18.74 18.75 15.32
N THR A 204 19.10 18.11 16.42
CA THR A 204 18.96 16.67 16.60
C THR A 204 17.63 16.39 17.29
N TYR A 205 16.83 15.53 16.68
CA TYR A 205 15.57 15.06 17.23
C TYR A 205 15.76 13.62 17.70
N THR A 206 15.27 13.31 18.90
CA THR A 206 15.28 11.95 19.44
C THR A 206 13.87 11.54 19.83
N TYR A 207 13.43 10.44 19.24
CA TYR A 207 12.18 9.76 19.51
C TYR A 207 12.47 8.73 20.61
N SER A 208 11.67 8.74 21.67
CA SER A 208 11.91 7.93 22.87
C SER A 208 10.60 7.59 23.57
N HIS A 209 10.72 6.96 24.75
CA HIS A 209 9.61 6.53 25.60
C HIS A 209 9.46 7.45 26.80
N SER A 210 8.27 8.01 27.00
CA SER A 210 7.94 8.88 28.12
C SER A 210 7.56 8.12 29.39
N SER A 211 7.14 6.85 29.24
CA SER A 211 6.72 5.98 30.33
C SER A 211 7.34 4.58 30.18
N LEU A 212 7.92 4.08 31.27
CA LEU A 212 8.58 2.76 31.31
C LEU A 212 8.02 1.95 32.46
N GLY A 213 7.57 0.74 32.18
CA GLY A 213 6.96 -0.14 33.18
C GLY A 213 7.98 -0.96 33.97
N MET A 214 7.48 -2.04 34.58
CA MET A 214 8.28 -2.93 35.41
C MET A 214 9.54 -3.43 34.68
N GLY A 215 10.70 -3.21 35.31
CA GLY A 215 11.98 -3.65 34.77
C GLY A 215 12.49 -2.81 33.60
N TRP A 216 12.12 -1.52 33.53
CA TRP A 216 12.58 -0.58 32.50
C TRP A 216 12.16 -0.96 31.07
N ARG A 217 10.98 -1.59 30.94
CA ARG A 217 10.43 -2.01 29.65
C ARG A 217 9.46 -0.96 29.14
N ALA A 218 9.57 -0.59 27.88
CA ALA A 218 8.54 0.23 27.24
C ALA A 218 7.24 -0.56 27.12
N CYS A 219 6.09 0.08 27.38
CA CYS A 219 4.77 -0.51 27.15
C CYS A 219 4.10 0.03 25.89
N PHE A 220 4.62 1.15 25.38
CA PHE A 220 4.17 1.81 24.16
C PHE A 220 5.33 1.85 23.16
N PRO A 221 5.05 1.99 21.85
CA PRO A 221 6.05 2.49 20.92
C PRO A 221 6.57 3.86 21.36
N MET A 222 7.66 4.32 20.75
CA MET A 222 8.18 5.68 21.01
C MET A 222 7.06 6.72 20.89
N ASP A 223 6.88 7.50 21.95
CA ASP A 223 5.69 8.30 22.19
C ASP A 223 6.01 9.76 22.56
N CYS A 224 7.29 10.11 22.69
CA CYS A 224 7.73 11.46 22.99
C CYS A 224 8.95 11.89 22.17
N LEU A 225 9.12 13.21 22.06
CA LEU A 225 10.20 13.88 21.35
C LEU A 225 11.13 14.61 22.31
N GLN A 226 12.44 14.45 22.10
CA GLN A 226 13.49 15.28 22.69
C GLN A 226 14.20 16.05 21.58
N VAL A 227 14.61 17.28 21.89
CA VAL A 227 15.22 18.19 20.92
C VAL A 227 16.54 18.70 21.47
N PHE A 228 17.60 18.56 20.67
CA PHE A 228 18.96 18.93 21.02
C PHE A 228 19.55 19.88 19.99
N ASP A 229 20.44 20.75 20.45
CA ASP A 229 21.23 21.61 19.57
C ASP A 229 22.40 20.83 18.91
N ALA A 230 23.15 21.53 18.06
CA ALA A 230 24.33 21.00 17.37
C ALA A 230 25.48 20.54 18.32
N ASN A 231 25.43 20.89 19.60
CA ASN A 231 26.42 20.51 20.61
C ASN A 231 25.89 19.39 21.55
N ASN A 232 24.78 18.74 21.19
CA ASN A 232 24.07 17.76 22.01
C ASN A 232 23.58 18.31 23.36
N GLN A 233 23.29 19.61 23.45
CA GLN A 233 22.62 20.19 24.61
C GLN A 233 21.11 20.19 24.39
N PHE A 234 20.36 19.87 25.45
CA PHE A 234 18.90 19.92 25.42
C PHE A 234 18.42 21.33 25.09
N ILE A 235 17.60 21.42 24.05
CA ILE A 235 16.73 22.57 23.79
C ILE A 235 15.42 22.35 24.53
N GLU A 236 14.84 21.16 24.39
CA GLU A 236 13.57 20.81 25.02
C GLU A 236 13.48 19.29 25.22
N ASP A 237 13.06 18.87 26.42
CA ASP A 237 12.85 17.47 26.76
C ASP A 237 11.35 17.19 26.92
N GLY A 238 10.74 16.65 25.88
CA GLY A 238 9.33 16.26 25.88
C GLY A 238 9.06 14.88 26.45
N CYS A 239 10.10 14.15 26.86
CA CYS A 239 10.01 12.78 27.39
C CYS A 239 10.00 12.71 28.92
N THR A 240 9.78 13.86 29.56
CA THR A 240 9.51 13.90 31.01
C THR A 240 8.18 13.22 31.33
N THR A 241 7.88 13.09 32.63
CA THR A 241 6.64 12.48 33.15
C THR A 241 5.36 13.14 32.64
N ASP A 242 5.46 14.37 32.17
CA ASP A 242 4.35 15.18 31.67
C ASP A 242 4.15 15.04 30.16
N ARG A 243 5.07 14.35 29.46
CA ARG A 243 5.02 14.08 28.01
C ARG A 243 4.67 15.33 27.19
N THR A 244 5.47 16.39 27.32
CA THR A 244 5.12 17.72 26.79
C THR A 244 5.25 17.84 25.27
N LEU A 245 6.00 16.94 24.61
CA LEU A 245 6.07 16.84 23.15
C LEU A 245 5.62 15.43 22.71
N PRO A 246 4.30 15.18 22.65
CA PRO A 246 3.77 13.88 22.28
C PRO A 246 4.00 13.62 20.79
N ILE A 247 4.35 12.37 20.49
CA ILE A 247 4.36 11.81 19.14
C ILE A 247 3.60 10.47 19.16
N VAL A 248 3.21 10.01 17.99
CA VAL A 248 2.65 8.67 17.79
C VAL A 248 3.52 7.96 16.78
N CYS A 249 4.07 6.80 17.14
CA CYS A 249 4.79 5.89 16.25
C CYS A 249 4.09 4.55 16.19
N ASN A 250 4.01 3.96 15.01
CA ASN A 250 3.54 2.60 14.81
C ASN A 250 4.51 1.80 13.92
N PRO A 251 4.77 0.52 14.27
CA PRO A 251 5.59 -0.34 13.44
C PRO A 251 4.88 -0.65 12.13
N ILE A 252 5.66 -0.81 11.05
CA ILE A 252 5.14 -1.37 9.81
C ILE A 252 4.99 -2.88 9.97
N LEU A 253 3.82 -3.40 9.58
CA LEU A 253 3.45 -4.80 9.61
C LEU A 253 3.99 -5.54 8.37
N ASP A 254 4.00 -6.87 8.41
CA ASP A 254 4.57 -7.71 7.34
C ASP A 254 3.90 -7.47 5.96
N ASP A 255 2.64 -7.03 5.97
CA ASP A 255 1.88 -6.69 4.79
C ASP A 255 2.07 -5.24 4.31
N GLY A 256 2.96 -4.48 4.96
CA GLY A 256 3.23 -3.07 4.67
C GLY A 256 2.22 -2.10 5.27
N THR A 257 1.24 -2.59 6.04
CA THR A 257 0.25 -1.74 6.73
C THR A 257 0.76 -1.31 8.11
N PHE A 258 0.03 -0.42 8.78
CA PHE A 258 0.32 0.03 10.13
C PHE A 258 -0.98 0.48 10.81
N ALA A 259 -0.97 0.50 12.15
CA ALA A 259 -2.11 0.99 12.90
C ALA A 259 -2.31 2.51 12.68
N PRO A 260 -3.54 3.04 12.81
CA PRO A 260 -3.77 4.47 12.73
C PRO A 260 -2.89 5.26 13.70
N LEU A 261 -2.37 6.41 13.25
CA LEU A 261 -1.56 7.32 14.08
C LEU A 261 -2.45 8.12 15.04
N VAL A 262 -3.04 7.43 16.01
CA VAL A 262 -3.88 8.00 17.06
C VAL A 262 -3.11 7.94 18.38
N ASP A 263 -3.10 9.05 19.11
CA ASP A 263 -2.46 9.11 20.42
C ASP A 263 -3.32 8.39 21.46
N THR A 264 -2.93 7.14 21.76
CA THR A 264 -3.58 6.29 22.77
C THR A 264 -2.73 6.15 24.03
N PHE A 265 -1.81 7.09 24.27
CA PHE A 265 -0.88 7.02 25.38
C PHE A 265 -1.58 6.84 26.73
N GLU A 266 -1.02 5.94 27.53
CA GLU A 266 -1.29 5.78 28.95
C GLU A 266 0.02 5.43 29.67
N LYS A 267 0.08 5.74 30.97
CA LYS A 267 1.26 5.40 31.78
C LYS A 267 1.32 3.89 32.01
N CYS A 268 2.50 3.31 31.86
CA CYS A 268 2.79 1.91 32.16
C CYS A 268 2.45 1.52 33.59
N GLU A 269 1.90 0.32 33.79
CA GLU A 269 1.81 -0.25 35.14
C GLU A 269 3.22 -0.45 35.74
N GLY A 270 3.40 0.04 36.97
CA GLY A 270 4.68 -0.06 37.66
C GLY A 270 5.75 0.95 37.20
N ASP A 271 5.36 1.98 36.44
CA ASP A 271 6.25 3.10 36.14
C ASP A 271 6.68 3.80 37.45
N PRO A 272 7.99 3.92 37.73
CA PRO A 272 8.50 4.56 38.94
C PRO A 272 8.17 6.06 39.03
N ASN A 273 7.73 6.67 37.93
CA ASN A 273 7.33 8.06 37.83
C ASN A 273 5.81 8.28 37.90
N LEU A 274 5.05 7.26 38.31
CA LEU A 274 3.62 7.37 38.68
C LEU A 274 3.39 8.08 40.01
#